data_AF-A0A2E9QAQ5-F1
#
_entry.id   AF-A0A2E9QAQ5-F1
#
_cell.length_a   1.000
_cell.length_b   1.000
_cell.length_c   1.000
_cell.angle_alpha   90.00
_cell.angle_beta   90.00
_cell.angle_gamma   90.00
#
_symmetry.space_group_name_H-M   'P 1'
#
loop_
_entity.id
_entity.type
_entity.pdbx_description
1 polymer ?
#
loop_
_entity_poly.entity_id
_entity_poly.type
_entity_poly.pdbx_seq_one_letter_code
_entity_poly.pdbx_strand_id
1 'polypeptide(L)' 'MWLRLGDGEIINLAFARTIRKGDESTIVIEMSGDGTKKVIPFPTDPHRDHTFEKLVENLSRLRLALK' A
#
# COMPACT_ATOMS: atom_id res chain seq x y z
N MET A 1 9.04 4.14 3.83
CA MET A 1 7.86 5.02 3.59
C MET A 1 6.86 4.75 4.69
N TRP A 2 6.25 5.78 5.26
CA TRP A 2 5.12 5.61 6.16
C TRP A 2 3.84 5.95 5.39
N LEU A 3 2.86 5.05 5.40
CA LEU A 3 1.53 5.29 4.84
C LEU A 3 0.58 5.54 5.99
N ARG A 4 -0.06 6.70 6.00
CA ARG A 4 -1.14 7.02 6.92
C ARG A 4 -2.47 6.59 6.32
N LEU A 5 -3.19 5.76 7.04
CA LEU A 5 -4.55 5.34 6.72
C LEU A 5 -5.57 6.29 7.35
N GLY A 6 -6.80 6.28 6.85
CA GLY A 6 -7.84 7.25 7.20
C GLY A 6 -8.33 7.18 8.65
N ASP A 7 -8.13 6.05 9.32
CA ASP A 7 -8.46 5.80 10.73
C ASP A 7 -7.36 6.24 11.71
N GLY A 8 -6.30 6.88 11.20
CA GLY A 8 -5.15 7.29 12.00
C GLY A 8 -4.11 6.18 12.16
N GLU A 9 -4.30 5.01 11.55
CA GLU A 9 -3.27 3.99 11.49
C GLU A 9 -2.10 4.46 10.60
N ILE A 10 -0.87 4.17 11.02
CA ILE A 10 0.34 4.44 10.23
C ILE A 10 1.08 3.12 10.03
N ILE A 11 1.29 2.73 8.78
CA ILE A 11 2.04 1.51 8.44
C ILE A 11 3.37 1.86 7.80
N ASN A 12 4.42 1.13 8.19
CA ASN A 12 5.75 1.27 7.59
C ASN A 12 5.91 0.32 6.41
N LEU A 13 5.82 0.86 5.20
CA LEU A 13 5.95 0.08 3.97
C LEU A 13 7.36 -0.44 3.69
N ALA A 14 8.36 -0.10 4.51
CA ALA A 14 9.67 -0.76 4.45
C ALA A 14 9.56 -2.27 4.77
N PHE A 15 8.54 -2.65 5.56
CA PHE A 15 8.23 -4.05 5.87
C PHE A 15 7.07 -4.59 5.02
N ALA A 16 6.67 -3.90 3.95
CA ALA A 16 5.68 -4.48 3.03
C ALA A 16 6.36 -5.53 2.15
N ARG A 17 5.90 -6.78 2.22
CA ARG A 17 6.36 -7.87 1.35
C ARG A 17 5.72 -7.78 -0.03
N THR A 18 4.41 -7.59 -0.06
CA THR A 18 3.65 -7.44 -1.30
C THR A 18 2.59 -6.38 -1.15
N ILE A 19 2.37 -5.61 -2.22
CA ILE A 19 1.26 -4.67 -2.33
C ILE A 19 0.57 -4.95 -3.65
N ARG A 20 -0.72 -5.27 -3.60
CA ARG A 20 -1.48 -5.70 -4.77
C ARG A 20 -2.89 -5.16 -4.74
N LYS A 21 -3.50 -5.11 -5.93
CA LYS A 21 -4.92 -4.88 -6.11
C LYS A 21 -5.69 -6.12 -5.62
N GLY A 22 -6.67 -5.93 -4.75
CA GLY A 22 -7.58 -6.98 -4.29
C GLY A 22 -8.94 -6.89 -4.97
N ASP A 23 -9.86 -7.75 -4.56
CA ASP A 23 -11.24 -7.73 -5.01
C ASP A 23 -12.01 -6.55 -4.39
N GLU A 24 -13.23 -6.26 -4.87
CA GLU A 24 -14.14 -5.25 -4.29
C GLU A 24 -13.49 -3.87 -4.10
N SER A 25 -12.74 -3.40 -5.10
CA SER A 25 -12.04 -2.11 -5.05
C SER A 25 -11.11 -1.96 -3.85
N THR A 26 -10.33 -3.00 -3.50
CA THR A 26 -9.36 -2.94 -2.39
C THR A 26 -7.90 -2.88 -2.85
N ILE A 27 -7.04 -2.37 -1.98
CA ILE A 27 -5.59 -2.61 -2.00
C ILE A 27 -5.24 -3.51 -0.81
N VAL A 28 -4.47 -4.56 -1.10
CA VAL A 28 -3.99 -5.53 -0.11
C VAL A 28 -2.50 -5.32 0.10
N ILE A 29 -2.09 -5.14 1.35
CA ILE A 29 -0.70 -4.99 1.78
C ILE A 29 -0.39 -6.14 2.73
N GLU A 30 0.59 -6.96 2.38
CA GLU A 30 1.04 -8.07 3.22
C GLU A 30 2.41 -7.71 3.79
N MET A 31 2.52 -7.70 5.12
CA MET A 31 3.73 -7.31 5.84
C MET A 31 4.67 -8.52 6.00
N SER A 32 5.97 -8.27 5.88
CA SER A 32 7.01 -9.24 6.18
C SER A 32 7.20 -9.35 7.69
N GLY A 33 7.18 -10.59 8.22
CA GLY A 33 7.45 -10.89 9.62
C GLY A 33 6.30 -11.63 10.27
N ASP A 34 5.22 -10.93 10.59
CA ASP A 34 4.06 -11.42 11.33
C ASP A 34 2.93 -11.96 10.44
N GLY A 35 3.05 -11.80 9.12
CA GLY A 35 1.99 -12.16 8.17
C GLY A 35 0.78 -11.23 8.25
N THR A 36 0.92 -10.06 8.89
CA THR A 36 -0.17 -9.08 8.99
C THR A 36 -0.58 -8.66 7.58
N LYS A 37 -1.88 -8.81 7.31
CA LYS A 37 -2.51 -8.40 6.06
C LYS A 37 -3.40 -7.20 6.33
N LYS A 38 -3.18 -6.12 5.59
CA LYS A 38 -4.03 -4.94 5.59
C LYS A 38 -4.82 -4.88 4.29
N VAL A 39 -6.13 -4.67 4.42
CA VAL A 39 -7.05 -4.52 3.30
C VAL A 39 -7.63 -3.12 3.38
N ILE A 40 -7.32 -2.30 2.39
CA ILE A 40 -7.72 -0.91 2.33
C ILE A 40 -8.85 -0.81 1.29
N PRO A 41 -10.09 -0.54 1.70
CA PRO A 41 -11.21 -0.37 0.78
C PRO A 41 -11.15 1.00 0.11
N PHE A 42 -11.61 1.06 -1.13
CA PHE A 42 -11.79 2.29 -1.89
C PHE A 42 -13.22 2.36 -2.43
N PRO A 43 -13.75 3.57 -2.64
CA PRO A 43 -15.13 3.74 -3.08
C PRO A 43 -15.38 3.18 -4.49
N THR A 44 -14.37 3.18 -5.36
CA THR A 44 -14.48 2.69 -6.74
C THR A 44 -13.15 2.15 -7.24
N ASP A 45 -13.20 1.28 -8.26
CA ASP A 45 -12.01 0.74 -8.92
C ASP A 45 -11.08 1.82 -9.49
N PRO A 46 -11.58 2.88 -10.18
CA PRO A 46 -10.71 3.96 -10.64
C PRO A 46 -9.99 4.69 -9.49
N HIS A 47 -10.66 4.87 -8.35
CA HIS A 47 -10.05 5.52 -7.19
C HIS A 47 -8.96 4.63 -6.58
N ARG A 48 -9.22 3.31 -6.51
CA ARG A 48 -8.24 2.29 -6.10
C ARG A 48 -7.04 2.28 -7.04
N ASP A 49 -7.26 2.28 -8.36
CA ASP A 49 -6.22 2.18 -9.37
C ASP A 49 -5.29 3.40 -9.35
N HIS A 50 -5.86 4.60 -9.33
CA HIS A 50 -5.10 5.85 -9.21
C HIS A 50 -4.27 5.91 -7.93
N THR A 51 -4.83 5.45 -6.81
CA THR A 51 -4.11 5.39 -5.54
C THR A 51 -2.98 4.36 -5.59
N PHE A 52 -3.23 3.20 -6.19
CA PHE A 52 -2.26 2.13 -6.34
C PHE A 52 -1.06 2.57 -7.20
N GLU A 53 -1.31 3.23 -8.33
CA GLU A 53 -0.25 3.76 -9.20
C GLU A 53 0.67 4.74 -8.46
N LYS A 54 0.08 5.72 -7.76
CA LYS A 54 0.86 6.67 -6.93
C LYS A 54 1.66 5.99 -5.83
N LEU A 55 1.09 4.96 -5.21
CA LEU A 55 1.77 4.20 -4.17
C LEU A 55 3.01 3.48 -4.73
N VAL A 56 2.86 2.81 -5.87
CA VAL A 56 3.96 2.10 -6.56
C VAL A 56 5.03 3.09 -7.05
N GLU A 57 4.62 4.24 -7.58
CA GLU A 57 5.56 5.28 -8.00
C GLU A 57 6.41 5.79 -6.83
N ASN A 58 5.77 6.12 -5.70
CA ASN A 58 6.46 6.58 -4.50
C ASN A 58 7.40 5.52 -3.92
N LEU A 59 6.99 4.25 -3.92
CA LEU A 59 7.86 3.14 -3.50
C LEU A 59 9.08 2.99 -4.40
N SER A 60 8.88 3.13 -5.72
CA SER A 60 9.95 3.04 -6.71
C SER A 60 10.97 4.18 -6.51
N ARG A 61 10.49 5.42 -6.35
CA ARG A 61 11.32 6.59 -6.06
C ARG A 61 12.14 6.42 -4.77
N LEU A 62 11.52 5.93 -3.71
CA LEU A 62 12.21 5.67 -2.45
C LEU A 62 13.27 4.59 -2.57
N ARG A 63 12.99 3.51 -3.31
CA ARG A 63 13.95 2.43 -3.50
C ARG A 63 15.15 2.88 -4.34
N LEU A 64 14.97 3.85 -5.24
CA LEU A 64 16.06 4.51 -5.95
C LEU A 64 16.86 5.45 -5.04
N ALA A 65 16.20 6.19 -4.15
CA ALA A 65 16.87 7.11 -3.22
C ALA A 65 17.67 6.42 -2.10
N LEU A 66 17.40 5.12 -1.85
CA LEU A 66 18.13 4.30 -0.88
C LEU A 66 19.32 3.53 -1.49
N LYS A 67 19.58 3.70 -2.79
CA LYS A 67 20.80 3.22 -3.47
C LYS A 67 21.82 4.34 -3.56
#